data_AF-A0A7W8RJA1-F1
#
_entry.id   AF-A0A7W8RJA1-F1
#
_cell.length_a   1.000
_cell.length_b   1.000
_cell.length_c   1.000
_cell.angle_alpha   90.00
_cell.angle_beta   90.00
_cell.angle_gamma   90.00
#
_symmetry.space_group_name_H-M   'P 1'
#
loop_
_entity.id
_entity.type
_entity.pdbx_description
1 polymer ?
#
loop_
_entity_poly.entity_id
_entity_poly.type
_entity_poly.pdbx_seq_one_letter_code
_entity_poly.pdbx_strand_id
1 'polypeptide(L)'
;MSKLWLSLRRWNIKKHEASGMPATAEQITRLCDDWLAAVTQPGGGMAIGGASERFRLHKNGVNFHEIEFDALCAAIVGLTKVVLLPGLTTVVDADHQLLWSWCAEVLLCRRADVFQPEQSELRELLSTAIHCALVTARNPGLRPSDWHREALITQIQSVHVQELTANSLLTLTYLAFPVLEGLIKLKCTEFVDMSGRVLAEFEVPRRGGESGRLRAYRPEQRGNGQCNSIRDLLMLYRARVAGEAAGRYLDEIFGRLVQLEDKPGPDALADWRNSSLHGAGSFPTIAGTVMGCALLIATDGIAGQYVELRQAALDGLAARQRMPVRFGNTFYPPW
;
A
#
# COMPACT_ATOMS: atom_id res chain seq x y z
N MET A 1 -26.17 -15.11 -22.41
CA MET A 1 -24.82 -14.62 -22.04
C MET A 1 -24.45 -13.22 -22.59
N SER A 2 -25.18 -12.59 -23.52
CA SER A 2 -24.77 -11.29 -24.12
C SER A 2 -25.25 -10.00 -23.42
N LYS A 3 -26.28 -10.05 -22.54
CA LYS A 3 -26.76 -8.86 -21.79
C LYS A 3 -25.89 -8.46 -20.58
N LEU A 4 -25.04 -9.38 -20.09
CA LEU A 4 -24.13 -9.15 -18.95
C LEU A 4 -22.92 -8.26 -19.33
N TRP A 5 -22.49 -8.35 -20.59
CA TRP A 5 -21.35 -7.59 -21.13
C TRP A 5 -21.62 -6.09 -21.26
N LEU A 6 -22.87 -5.69 -21.44
CA LEU A 6 -23.30 -4.29 -21.49
C LEU A 6 -23.40 -3.63 -20.11
N SER A 7 -23.48 -4.42 -19.04
CA SER A 7 -23.46 -3.93 -17.65
C SER A 7 -22.06 -3.46 -17.23
N LEU A 8 -21.02 -4.20 -17.63
CA LEU A 8 -19.63 -3.90 -17.30
C LEU A 8 -19.05 -2.74 -18.12
N ARG A 9 -19.66 -2.40 -19.28
CA ARG A 9 -19.43 -1.12 -19.98
C ARG A 9 -19.87 0.11 -19.17
N ARG A 10 -20.61 -0.07 -18.06
CA ARG A 10 -21.07 1.03 -17.18
C ARG A 10 -20.14 1.31 -15.99
N TRP A 11 -18.92 0.77 -15.94
CA TRP A 11 -17.82 1.56 -15.35
C TRP A 11 -17.47 2.64 -16.38
N ASN A 12 -18.41 3.56 -16.51
CA ASN A 12 -18.54 4.44 -17.65
C ASN A 12 -17.55 5.57 -17.38
N ILE A 13 -16.34 5.43 -17.92
CA ILE A 13 -15.40 6.55 -18.11
C ILE A 13 -16.15 7.75 -18.76
N LYS A 14 -17.27 7.52 -19.47
CA LYS A 14 -18.17 8.55 -19.99
C LYS A 14 -19.30 9.05 -19.06
N LYS A 15 -19.60 8.45 -17.91
CA LYS A 15 -20.63 8.97 -16.98
C LYS A 15 -20.06 9.87 -15.87
N HIS A 16 -18.73 9.96 -15.77
CA HIS A 16 -18.04 10.96 -14.96
C HIS A 16 -17.56 12.17 -15.77
N GLU A 17 -17.95 12.30 -17.04
CA GLU A 17 -17.91 13.58 -17.79
C GLU A 17 -18.83 14.66 -17.20
N ALA A 18 -19.50 14.39 -16.07
CA ALA A 18 -20.05 15.42 -15.19
C ALA A 18 -18.92 16.09 -14.35
N SER A 19 -17.97 16.70 -15.07
CA SER A 19 -17.14 17.86 -14.71
C SER A 19 -16.86 18.16 -13.23
N GLY A 20 -16.35 17.20 -12.46
CA GLY A 20 -15.59 17.49 -11.24
C GLY A 20 -14.11 17.57 -11.59
N MET A 21 -13.39 18.57 -11.10
CA MET A 21 -11.92 18.52 -11.14
C MET A 21 -11.45 17.30 -10.33
N PRO A 22 -10.37 16.61 -10.73
CA PRO A 22 -9.80 15.53 -9.93
C PRO A 22 -9.53 15.98 -8.50
N ALA A 23 -9.71 15.07 -7.54
CA ALA A 23 -9.46 15.37 -6.14
C ALA A 23 -8.00 15.78 -5.91
N THR A 24 -7.80 16.90 -5.19
CA THR A 24 -6.46 17.40 -4.87
C THR A 24 -5.87 16.66 -3.66
N ALA A 25 -4.56 16.76 -3.49
CA ALA A 25 -3.87 16.24 -2.31
C ALA A 25 -4.45 16.78 -1.00
N GLU A 26 -4.75 18.09 -0.95
CA GLU A 26 -5.34 18.75 0.22
C GLU A 26 -6.73 18.20 0.55
N GLN A 27 -7.57 17.98 -0.47
CA GLN A 27 -8.90 17.40 -0.28
C GLN A 27 -8.81 15.98 0.28
N ILE A 28 -7.91 15.15 -0.26
CA ILE A 28 -7.70 13.78 0.21
C ILE A 28 -7.18 13.76 1.65
N THR A 29 -6.16 14.56 1.95
CA THR A 29 -5.63 14.69 3.32
C THR A 29 -6.72 15.10 4.30
N ARG A 30 -7.51 16.12 3.95
CA ARG A 30 -8.63 16.58 4.78
C ARG A 30 -9.66 15.48 5.03
N LEU A 31 -10.05 14.72 4.00
CA LEU A 31 -11.00 13.62 4.17
C LEU A 31 -10.48 12.55 5.13
N CYS A 32 -9.20 12.17 5.02
CA CYS A 32 -8.59 11.21 5.93
C CYS A 32 -8.47 11.75 7.35
N ASP A 33 -8.09 13.01 7.52
CA ASP A 33 -7.97 13.64 8.85
C ASP A 33 -9.35 13.84 9.50
N ASP A 34 -10.37 14.24 8.72
CA ASP A 34 -11.77 14.34 9.18
C ASP A 34 -12.32 12.97 9.57
N TRP A 35 -11.95 11.90 8.84
CA TRP A 35 -12.29 10.52 9.21
C TRP A 35 -11.67 10.14 10.56
N LEU A 36 -10.37 10.44 10.76
CA LEU A 36 -9.64 10.18 12.01
C LEU A 36 -10.21 10.99 13.20
N ALA A 37 -10.63 12.24 12.96
CA ALA A 37 -11.30 13.04 13.97
C ALA A 37 -12.66 12.45 14.34
N ALA A 38 -13.44 12.00 13.35
CA ALA A 38 -14.79 11.50 13.54
C ALA A 38 -14.88 10.14 14.25
N VAL A 39 -13.81 9.32 14.20
CA VAL A 39 -13.76 8.06 14.98
C VAL A 39 -13.45 8.28 16.45
N THR A 40 -12.89 9.44 16.83
CA THR A 40 -12.53 9.75 18.22
C THR A 40 -13.75 10.29 18.96
N GLN A 41 -14.19 9.59 20.01
CA GLN A 41 -15.34 9.98 20.83
C GLN A 41 -14.95 10.90 21.99
N PRO A 42 -15.89 11.72 22.50
CA PRO A 42 -15.71 12.44 23.76
C PRO A 42 -15.37 11.44 24.89
N GLY A 43 -14.21 11.61 25.53
CA GLY A 43 -13.71 10.68 26.56
C GLY A 43 -12.65 9.68 26.07
N GLY A 44 -12.19 9.77 24.81
CA GLY A 44 -11.05 9.00 24.31
C GLY A 44 -11.39 7.60 23.79
N GLY A 45 -12.66 7.20 23.82
CA GLY A 45 -13.12 6.00 23.12
C GLY A 45 -13.02 6.15 21.61
N MET A 46 -12.97 5.04 20.88
CA MET A 46 -13.01 5.06 19.42
C MET A 46 -14.16 4.23 18.88
N ALA A 47 -14.88 4.76 17.89
CA ALA A 47 -15.97 4.05 17.23
C ALA A 47 -16.02 4.37 15.74
N ILE A 48 -16.07 3.33 14.93
CA ILE A 48 -16.33 3.45 13.49
C ILE A 48 -17.84 3.39 13.28
N GLY A 49 -18.39 4.32 12.51
CA GLY A 49 -19.82 4.38 12.24
C GLY A 49 -20.17 5.40 11.17
N GLY A 50 -21.47 5.70 11.01
CA GLY A 50 -21.94 6.60 9.96
C GLY A 50 -21.25 7.98 9.93
N ALA A 51 -20.83 8.47 11.10
CA ALA A 51 -20.13 9.76 11.23
C ALA A 51 -18.72 9.77 10.61
N SER A 52 -17.95 8.67 10.74
CA SER A 52 -16.65 8.54 10.09
C SER A 52 -16.81 8.05 8.65
N GLU A 53 -17.72 7.12 8.40
CA GLU A 53 -17.97 6.51 7.09
C GLU A 53 -18.41 7.47 5.99
N ARG A 54 -18.83 8.70 6.32
CA ARG A 54 -19.13 9.74 5.33
C ARG A 54 -17.88 10.36 4.71
N PHE A 55 -16.71 10.21 5.33
CA PHE A 55 -15.43 10.78 4.88
C PHE A 55 -14.59 9.83 4.01
N ARG A 56 -15.14 8.65 3.67
CA ARG A 56 -14.48 7.70 2.77
C ARG A 56 -14.15 8.34 1.42
N LEU A 57 -12.94 8.11 0.91
CA LEU A 57 -12.44 8.74 -0.30
C LEU A 57 -13.33 8.40 -1.49
N HIS A 58 -13.67 7.12 -1.68
CA HIS A 58 -14.53 6.71 -2.79
C HIS A 58 -15.95 7.30 -2.70
N LYS A 59 -16.53 7.39 -1.50
CA LYS A 59 -17.86 8.02 -1.30
C LYS A 59 -17.86 9.52 -1.56
N ASN A 60 -16.70 10.16 -1.48
CA ASN A 60 -16.50 11.58 -1.78
C ASN A 60 -15.96 11.80 -3.20
N GLY A 61 -16.12 10.83 -4.10
CA GLY A 61 -15.81 10.99 -5.53
C GLY A 61 -14.33 10.92 -5.87
N VAL A 62 -13.46 10.44 -4.97
CA VAL A 62 -12.04 10.23 -5.28
C VAL A 62 -11.91 9.00 -6.18
N ASN A 63 -11.48 9.24 -7.42
CA ASN A 63 -11.13 8.20 -8.39
C ASN A 63 -9.61 8.11 -8.52
N PHE A 64 -8.99 7.09 -7.92
CA PHE A 64 -7.53 6.98 -7.87
C PHE A 64 -6.81 6.99 -9.22
N HIS A 65 -7.48 6.58 -10.30
CA HIS A 65 -6.89 6.61 -11.65
C HIS A 65 -6.92 7.98 -12.33
N GLU A 66 -7.63 8.95 -11.74
CA GLU A 66 -7.77 10.32 -12.25
C GLU A 66 -6.91 11.33 -11.47
N ILE A 67 -6.41 10.96 -10.28
CA ILE A 67 -5.65 11.88 -9.43
C ILE A 67 -4.20 12.04 -9.89
N GLU A 68 -3.62 13.18 -9.53
CA GLU A 68 -2.22 13.50 -9.78
C GLU A 68 -1.28 12.86 -8.74
N PHE A 69 0.02 12.89 -9.01
CA PHE A 69 1.04 12.24 -8.19
C PHE A 69 0.95 12.63 -6.71
N ASP A 70 0.88 13.93 -6.41
CA ASP A 70 0.81 14.42 -5.03
C ASP A 70 -0.46 13.93 -4.31
N ALA A 71 -1.56 13.84 -5.04
CA ALA A 71 -2.83 13.33 -4.53
C ALA A 71 -2.77 11.82 -4.28
N LEU A 72 -2.05 11.06 -5.12
CA LEU A 72 -1.76 9.64 -4.90
C LEU A 72 -0.93 9.44 -3.62
N CYS A 73 0.14 10.22 -3.43
CA CYS A 73 0.94 10.17 -2.20
C CYS A 73 0.11 10.53 -0.97
N ALA A 74 -0.72 11.58 -1.04
CA ALA A 74 -1.63 11.96 0.04
C ALA A 74 -2.63 10.83 0.37
N ALA A 75 -3.14 10.12 -0.64
CA ALA A 75 -4.00 8.95 -0.42
C ALA A 75 -3.26 7.80 0.28
N ILE A 76 -2.03 7.49 -0.14
CA ILE A 76 -1.20 6.45 0.51
C ILE A 76 -0.98 6.78 1.98
N VAL A 77 -0.54 8.01 2.29
CA VAL A 77 -0.29 8.44 3.67
C VAL A 77 -1.58 8.49 4.46
N GLY A 78 -2.63 9.12 3.93
CA GLY A 78 -3.92 9.29 4.60
C GLY A 78 -4.56 7.95 4.98
N LEU A 79 -4.64 7.01 4.03
CA LEU A 79 -5.20 5.68 4.30
C LEU A 79 -4.29 4.86 5.23
N THR A 80 -2.97 5.01 5.13
CA THR A 80 -2.04 4.40 6.10
C THR A 80 -2.27 4.92 7.52
N LYS A 81 -2.54 6.23 7.70
CA LYS A 81 -2.90 6.79 9.01
C LYS A 81 -4.26 6.26 9.50
N VAL A 82 -5.22 6.07 8.60
CA VAL A 82 -6.56 5.54 8.91
C VAL A 82 -6.51 4.12 9.49
N VAL A 83 -5.58 3.26 9.05
CA VAL A 83 -5.40 1.93 9.67
C VAL A 83 -4.66 1.97 11.00
N LEU A 84 -3.94 3.05 11.32
CA LEU A 84 -3.18 3.24 12.56
C LEU A 84 -4.06 3.87 13.67
N LEU A 85 -5.06 3.11 14.12
CA LEU A 85 -5.97 3.51 15.20
C LEU A 85 -5.69 2.75 16.51
N PRO A 86 -5.41 3.44 17.64
CA PRO A 86 -5.13 2.81 18.93
C PRO A 86 -6.27 1.97 19.52
N GLY A 87 -6.11 0.64 19.62
CA GLY A 87 -7.10 -0.22 20.29
C GLY A 87 -8.31 -0.57 19.43
N LEU A 88 -8.30 -0.25 18.14
CA LEU A 88 -9.19 -0.86 17.16
C LEU A 88 -8.37 -1.81 16.28
N THR A 89 -8.89 -3.01 16.05
CA THR A 89 -8.46 -3.81 14.91
C THR A 89 -9.08 -3.18 13.67
N THR A 90 -8.43 -2.15 13.14
CA THR A 90 -8.93 -1.40 11.99
C THR A 90 -9.00 -2.29 10.78
N VAL A 91 -10.13 -2.22 10.08
CA VAL A 91 -10.40 -3.07 8.91
C VAL A 91 -9.87 -2.36 7.68
N VAL A 92 -8.97 -3.02 6.96
CA VAL A 92 -8.66 -2.70 5.56
C VAL A 92 -9.97 -2.70 4.78
N ASP A 93 -10.35 -1.53 4.28
CA ASP A 93 -11.64 -1.32 3.61
C ASP A 93 -11.49 -1.17 2.08
N ALA A 94 -12.60 -0.81 1.43
CA ALA A 94 -12.65 -0.61 -0.01
C ALA A 94 -11.75 0.53 -0.52
N ASP A 95 -11.54 1.61 0.25
CA ASP A 95 -10.64 2.69 -0.17
C ASP A 95 -9.19 2.19 -0.23
N HIS A 96 -8.78 1.36 0.74
CA HIS A 96 -7.47 0.71 0.75
C HIS A 96 -7.29 -0.21 -0.47
N GLN A 97 -8.28 -1.06 -0.72
CA GLN A 97 -8.24 -1.99 -1.85
C GLN A 97 -8.22 -1.25 -3.20
N LEU A 98 -8.99 -0.15 -3.34
CA LEU A 98 -9.00 0.69 -4.53
C LEU A 98 -7.67 1.42 -4.73
N LEU A 99 -7.06 1.90 -3.66
CA LEU A 99 -5.73 2.53 -3.72
C LEU A 99 -4.67 1.49 -4.12
N TRP A 100 -4.61 0.37 -3.42
CA TRP A 100 -3.58 -0.65 -3.63
C TRP A 100 -3.67 -1.28 -5.03
N SER A 101 -4.89 -1.54 -5.51
CA SER A 101 -5.11 -2.00 -6.88
C SER A 101 -4.64 -0.99 -7.91
N TRP A 102 -4.88 0.31 -7.69
CA TRP A 102 -4.40 1.34 -8.60
C TRP A 102 -2.87 1.46 -8.59
N CYS A 103 -2.25 1.53 -7.41
CA CYS A 103 -0.80 1.51 -7.28
C CYS A 103 -0.19 0.30 -8.00
N ALA A 104 -0.79 -0.88 -7.84
CA ALA A 104 -0.34 -2.10 -8.50
C ALA A 104 -0.51 -2.04 -10.02
N GLU A 105 -1.62 -1.51 -10.54
CA GLU A 105 -1.79 -1.35 -11.99
C GLU A 105 -0.73 -0.40 -12.56
N VAL A 106 -0.42 0.71 -11.89
CA VAL A 106 0.65 1.63 -12.32
C VAL A 106 2.04 0.99 -12.25
N LEU A 107 2.36 0.28 -11.16
CA LEU A 107 3.70 -0.27 -10.91
C LEU A 107 3.97 -1.58 -11.67
N LEU A 108 2.94 -2.41 -11.89
CA LEU A 108 3.10 -3.79 -12.38
C LEU A 108 2.50 -4.01 -13.77
N CYS A 109 1.82 -3.02 -14.37
CA CYS A 109 1.30 -3.22 -15.72
C CYS A 109 2.42 -3.63 -16.69
N ARG A 110 2.10 -4.44 -17.69
CA ARG A 110 3.09 -4.98 -18.63
C ARG A 110 3.87 -3.91 -19.41
N ARG A 111 3.33 -2.69 -19.47
CA ARG A 111 3.93 -1.54 -20.13
C ARG A 111 4.75 -0.67 -19.18
N ALA A 112 4.58 -0.84 -17.87
CA ALA A 112 5.38 -0.17 -16.86
C ALA A 112 6.74 -0.86 -16.78
N ASP A 113 7.77 -0.19 -17.29
CA ASP A 113 9.15 -0.63 -17.19
C ASP A 113 9.77 -0.18 -15.85
N VAL A 114 9.03 -0.41 -14.75
CA VAL A 114 9.41 0.01 -13.40
C VAL A 114 10.43 -0.94 -12.78
N PHE A 115 10.29 -2.23 -13.09
CA PHE A 115 11.18 -3.28 -12.61
C PHE A 115 12.00 -3.83 -13.79
N GLN A 116 13.32 -3.76 -13.66
CA GLN A 116 14.25 -4.36 -14.62
C GLN A 116 14.15 -5.90 -14.59
N PRO A 117 14.59 -6.62 -15.64
CA PRO A 117 14.53 -8.08 -15.71
C PRO A 117 15.16 -8.79 -14.50
N GLU A 118 16.26 -8.25 -13.98
CA GLU A 118 16.99 -8.76 -12.81
C GLU A 118 16.19 -8.58 -11.50
N GLN A 119 15.16 -7.75 -11.51
CA GLN A 119 14.28 -7.44 -10.38
C GLN A 119 12.94 -8.19 -10.48
N SER A 120 12.84 -9.18 -11.37
CA SER A 120 11.62 -9.98 -11.59
C SER A 120 11.11 -10.68 -10.32
N GLU A 121 11.99 -11.18 -9.45
CA GLU A 121 11.57 -11.80 -8.18
C GLU A 121 10.89 -10.79 -7.25
N LEU A 122 11.43 -9.57 -7.13
CA LEU A 122 10.82 -8.51 -6.33
C LEU A 122 9.47 -8.07 -6.93
N ARG A 123 9.39 -8.00 -8.27
CA ARG A 123 8.14 -7.72 -8.99
C ARG A 123 7.08 -8.77 -8.69
N GLU A 124 7.42 -10.06 -8.76
CA GLU A 124 6.51 -11.17 -8.46
C GLU A 124 6.10 -11.19 -6.98
N LEU A 125 7.02 -10.86 -6.07
CA LEU A 125 6.73 -10.73 -4.65
C LEU A 125 5.73 -9.60 -4.39
N LEU A 126 5.92 -8.43 -5.00
CA LEU A 126 4.96 -7.31 -4.91
C LEU A 126 3.60 -7.69 -5.51
N SER A 127 3.60 -8.32 -6.69
CA SER A 127 2.39 -8.84 -7.35
C SER A 127 1.61 -9.80 -6.44
N THR A 128 2.30 -10.75 -5.84
CA THR A 128 1.71 -11.75 -4.92
C THR A 128 1.16 -11.09 -3.66
N ALA A 129 1.88 -10.13 -3.08
CA ALA A 129 1.40 -9.37 -1.94
C ALA A 129 0.12 -8.58 -2.28
N ILE A 130 0.08 -7.91 -3.43
CA ILE A 130 -1.14 -7.21 -3.89
C ILE A 130 -2.30 -8.19 -4.10
N HIS A 131 -2.08 -9.34 -4.71
CA HIS A 131 -3.15 -10.33 -4.84
C HIS A 131 -3.71 -10.77 -3.48
N CYS A 132 -2.86 -10.96 -2.47
CA CYS A 132 -3.32 -11.21 -1.11
C CYS A 132 -4.13 -10.02 -0.55
N ALA A 133 -3.70 -8.80 -0.83
CA ALA A 133 -4.39 -7.58 -0.41
C ALA A 133 -5.78 -7.41 -1.04
N LEU A 134 -5.97 -7.94 -2.26
CA LEU A 134 -7.16 -7.74 -3.07
C LEU A 134 -8.08 -8.97 -3.14
N VAL A 135 -7.70 -10.14 -2.62
CA VAL A 135 -8.51 -11.38 -2.77
C VAL A 135 -9.88 -11.30 -2.10
N THR A 136 -10.05 -10.42 -1.12
CA THR A 136 -11.34 -10.14 -0.46
C THR A 136 -12.02 -8.89 -0.98
N ALA A 137 -11.41 -8.21 -1.97
CA ALA A 137 -12.00 -7.03 -2.54
C ALA A 137 -13.30 -7.39 -3.24
N ARG A 138 -14.22 -6.43 -3.23
CA ARG A 138 -15.48 -6.55 -3.95
C ARG A 138 -15.49 -5.48 -5.00
N ASN A 139 -15.91 -5.85 -6.19
CA ASN A 139 -16.18 -4.87 -7.23
C ASN A 139 -17.24 -3.85 -6.73
N PRO A 140 -16.89 -2.57 -6.53
CA PRO A 140 -17.83 -1.57 -6.00
C PRO A 140 -18.98 -1.26 -6.98
N GLY A 141 -18.82 -1.59 -8.26
CA GLY A 141 -19.85 -1.46 -9.29
C GLY A 141 -20.74 -2.69 -9.47
N LEU A 142 -20.56 -3.72 -8.65
CA LEU A 142 -21.33 -4.96 -8.76
C LEU A 142 -22.79 -4.72 -8.38
N ARG A 143 -23.71 -5.15 -9.26
CA ARG A 143 -25.15 -5.00 -8.99
C ARG A 143 -25.55 -5.92 -7.84
N PRO A 144 -26.53 -5.52 -6.99
CA PRO A 144 -27.05 -6.40 -5.95
C PRO A 144 -27.51 -7.78 -6.45
N SER A 145 -28.03 -7.85 -7.69
CA SER A 145 -28.43 -9.11 -8.32
C SER A 145 -27.27 -10.08 -8.58
N ASP A 146 -26.04 -9.56 -8.72
CA ASP A 146 -24.84 -10.35 -8.99
C ASP A 146 -24.17 -10.84 -7.68
N TRP A 147 -24.58 -10.32 -6.51
CA TRP A 147 -24.02 -10.71 -5.20
C TRP A 147 -24.26 -12.18 -4.88
N HIS A 148 -25.45 -12.69 -5.20
CA HIS A 148 -25.76 -14.10 -5.00
C HIS A 148 -24.85 -14.99 -5.84
N ARG A 149 -24.50 -14.56 -7.05
CA ARG A 149 -23.60 -15.30 -7.93
C ARG A 149 -22.18 -15.32 -7.39
N GLU A 150 -21.66 -14.21 -6.88
CA GLU A 150 -20.33 -14.20 -6.24
C GLU A 150 -20.28 -15.10 -5.01
N ALA A 151 -21.31 -15.05 -4.15
CA ALA A 151 -21.40 -15.94 -3.00
C ALA A 151 -21.36 -17.42 -3.42
N LEU A 152 -22.06 -17.79 -4.49
CA LEU A 152 -22.00 -19.15 -5.04
C LEU A 152 -20.62 -19.49 -5.60
N ILE A 153 -19.94 -18.56 -6.29
CA ILE A 153 -18.58 -18.75 -6.80
C ILE A 153 -17.62 -19.04 -5.63
N THR A 154 -17.69 -18.25 -4.56
CA THR A 154 -16.87 -18.48 -3.36
C THR A 154 -17.13 -19.85 -2.74
N GLN A 155 -18.38 -20.30 -2.70
CA GLN A 155 -18.75 -21.61 -2.13
C GLN A 155 -18.23 -22.80 -2.93
N ILE A 156 -18.09 -22.67 -4.26
CA ILE A 156 -17.57 -23.75 -5.11
C ILE A 156 -16.04 -23.74 -5.28
N GLN A 157 -15.35 -22.73 -4.72
CA GLN A 157 -13.89 -22.73 -4.68
C GLN A 157 -13.36 -23.91 -3.85
N SER A 158 -12.12 -24.33 -4.12
CA SER A 158 -11.48 -25.34 -3.30
C SER A 158 -11.27 -24.83 -1.87
N VAL A 159 -11.25 -25.75 -0.89
CA VAL A 159 -11.02 -25.41 0.52
C VAL A 159 -9.72 -24.60 0.72
N HIS A 160 -8.69 -24.87 -0.08
CA HIS A 160 -7.42 -24.14 -0.01
C HIS A 160 -7.55 -22.67 -0.44
N VAL A 161 -8.37 -22.37 -1.45
CA VAL A 161 -8.62 -20.98 -1.88
C VAL A 161 -9.43 -20.23 -0.83
N GLN A 162 -10.41 -20.89 -0.23
CA GLN A 162 -11.21 -20.33 0.86
C GLN A 162 -10.33 -20.01 2.08
N GLU A 163 -9.45 -20.94 2.48
CA GLU A 163 -8.53 -20.75 3.59
C GLU A 163 -7.52 -19.62 3.31
N LEU A 164 -6.96 -19.55 2.09
CA LEU A 164 -6.08 -18.46 1.69
C LEU A 164 -6.79 -17.11 1.71
N THR A 165 -8.05 -17.05 1.28
CA THR A 165 -8.87 -15.84 1.30
C THR A 165 -9.16 -15.39 2.73
N ALA A 166 -9.52 -16.33 3.61
CA ALA A 166 -9.78 -16.09 5.03
C ALA A 166 -8.53 -15.58 5.77
N ASN A 167 -7.35 -16.09 5.42
CA ASN A 167 -6.07 -15.69 6.01
C ASN A 167 -5.30 -14.65 5.18
N SER A 168 -5.96 -13.99 4.22
CA SER A 168 -5.30 -13.12 3.24
C SER A 168 -4.49 -11.98 3.85
N LEU A 169 -4.98 -11.34 4.92
CA LEU A 169 -4.27 -10.27 5.62
C LEU A 169 -3.11 -10.79 6.49
N LEU A 170 -3.22 -12.01 7.02
CA LEU A 170 -2.12 -12.69 7.69
C LEU A 170 -1.00 -12.98 6.68
N THR A 171 -1.36 -13.58 5.54
CA THR A 171 -0.43 -13.84 4.44
C THR A 171 0.21 -12.54 3.93
N LEU A 172 -0.59 -11.49 3.73
CA LEU A 172 -0.08 -10.18 3.36
C LEU A 172 0.90 -9.63 4.40
N THR A 173 0.64 -9.78 5.70
CA THR A 173 1.58 -9.35 6.75
C THR A 173 2.95 -9.98 6.56
N TYR A 174 3.01 -11.28 6.28
CA TYR A 174 4.26 -12.00 6.07
C TYR A 174 4.96 -11.63 4.76
N LEU A 175 4.22 -11.26 3.73
CA LEU A 175 4.77 -10.84 2.43
C LEU A 175 5.20 -9.36 2.42
N ALA A 176 4.48 -8.49 3.12
CA ALA A 176 4.66 -7.04 3.07
C ALA A 176 6.03 -6.61 3.62
N PHE A 177 6.56 -7.30 4.64
CA PHE A 177 7.89 -6.99 5.17
C PHE A 177 9.02 -7.26 4.15
N PRO A 178 9.13 -8.46 3.54
CA PRO A 178 10.04 -8.70 2.43
C PRO A 178 9.86 -7.73 1.25
N VAL A 179 8.60 -7.39 0.89
CA VAL A 179 8.32 -6.38 -0.16
C VAL A 179 8.93 -5.03 0.21
N LEU A 180 8.66 -4.53 1.42
CA LEU A 180 9.19 -3.27 1.92
C LEU A 180 10.72 -3.29 1.93
N GLU A 181 11.32 -4.36 2.47
CA GLU A 181 12.77 -4.53 2.52
C GLU A 181 13.41 -4.49 1.11
N GLY A 182 12.84 -5.25 0.17
CA GLY A 182 13.32 -5.30 -1.21
C GLY A 182 13.18 -3.97 -1.95
N LEU A 183 12.05 -3.27 -1.77
CA LEU A 183 11.83 -1.95 -2.37
C LEU A 183 12.77 -0.88 -1.79
N ILE A 184 13.06 -0.91 -0.49
CA ILE A 184 14.04 0.01 0.11
C ILE A 184 15.44 -0.27 -0.45
N LYS A 185 15.85 -1.55 -0.49
CA LYS A 185 17.16 -1.95 -1.06
C LYS A 185 17.28 -1.51 -2.52
N LEU A 186 16.21 -1.67 -3.31
CA LEU A 186 16.14 -1.20 -4.68
C LEU A 186 16.33 0.32 -4.81
N LYS A 187 15.90 1.11 -3.81
CA LYS A 187 16.13 2.56 -3.77
C LYS A 187 17.48 2.95 -3.18
N CYS A 188 18.07 2.11 -2.35
CA CYS A 188 19.34 2.37 -1.68
C CYS A 188 20.52 1.65 -2.34
N THR A 189 20.47 1.39 -3.65
CA THR A 189 21.48 0.59 -4.38
C THR A 189 22.88 1.19 -4.37
N GLU A 190 23.03 2.49 -4.10
CA GLU A 190 24.35 3.11 -3.88
C GLU A 190 25.00 2.68 -2.55
N PHE A 191 24.21 2.25 -1.58
CA PHE A 191 24.65 1.95 -0.21
C PHE A 191 24.56 0.47 0.14
N VAL A 192 23.54 -0.24 -0.37
CA VAL A 192 23.23 -1.63 -0.01
C VAL A 192 22.71 -2.37 -1.25
N ASP A 193 23.24 -3.57 -1.52
CA ASP A 193 22.72 -4.40 -2.61
C ASP A 193 21.45 -5.19 -2.21
N MET A 194 20.84 -5.92 -3.15
CA MET A 194 19.63 -6.71 -2.89
C MET A 194 19.85 -7.84 -1.86
N SER A 195 21.08 -8.33 -1.69
CA SER A 195 21.44 -9.31 -0.64
C SER A 195 21.60 -8.68 0.75
N GLY A 196 21.61 -7.36 0.83
CA GLY A 196 21.89 -6.60 2.05
C GLY A 196 23.38 -6.32 2.27
N ARG A 197 24.28 -6.63 1.34
CA ARG A 197 25.69 -6.28 1.48
C ARG A 197 25.86 -4.76 1.38
N VAL A 198 26.66 -4.21 2.28
CA VAL A 198 26.99 -2.77 2.27
C VAL A 198 27.99 -2.47 1.16
N LEU A 199 27.63 -1.54 0.28
CA LEU A 199 28.40 -1.07 -0.86
C LEU A 199 29.11 0.26 -0.58
N ALA A 200 28.49 1.13 0.22
CA ALA A 200 29.06 2.40 0.65
C ALA A 200 28.83 2.61 2.15
N GLU A 201 29.71 3.39 2.80
CA GLU A 201 29.59 3.65 4.23
C GLU A 201 28.37 4.54 4.55
N PHE A 202 27.67 4.21 5.63
CA PHE A 202 26.60 5.04 6.18
C PHE A 202 26.42 4.79 7.67
N GLU A 203 25.71 5.69 8.33
CA GLU A 203 25.43 5.61 9.76
C GLU A 203 23.94 5.79 10.04
N VAL A 204 23.44 5.07 11.02
CA VAL A 204 22.06 5.20 11.51
C VAL A 204 22.05 5.32 13.03
N PRO A 205 21.12 6.06 13.64
CA PRO A 205 20.95 6.09 15.08
C PRO A 205 20.71 4.69 15.64
N ARG A 206 21.31 4.32 16.78
CA ARG A 206 21.02 3.05 17.46
C ARG A 206 19.59 3.02 17.99
N ARG A 207 19.05 1.81 18.14
CA ARG A 207 17.72 1.53 18.66
C ARG A 207 17.58 2.03 20.11
N GLY A 208 16.40 2.52 20.49
CA GLY A 208 16.09 2.89 21.88
C GLY A 208 16.48 4.32 22.29
N GLY A 209 16.84 5.18 21.33
CA GLY A 209 16.91 6.63 21.58
C GLY A 209 18.02 7.11 22.53
N GLU A 210 18.99 6.25 22.88
CA GLU A 210 20.23 6.71 23.55
C GLU A 210 20.90 7.76 22.67
N SER A 211 20.68 9.02 23.03
CA SER A 211 20.97 10.17 22.18
C SER A 211 22.45 10.20 21.82
N GLY A 212 22.74 10.19 20.51
CA GLY A 212 24.09 10.35 19.97
C GLY A 212 24.87 9.07 19.66
N ARG A 213 24.36 7.86 19.97
CA ARG A 213 25.05 6.62 19.56
C ARG A 213 24.64 6.21 18.15
N LEU A 214 25.60 6.25 17.23
CA LEU A 214 25.44 5.81 15.85
C LEU A 214 25.91 4.36 15.66
N ARG A 215 25.26 3.65 14.74
CA ARG A 215 25.73 2.39 14.19
C ARG A 215 26.29 2.66 12.80
N ALA A 216 27.59 2.43 12.65
CA ALA A 216 28.27 2.54 11.36
C ALA A 216 28.16 1.22 10.58
N TYR A 217 27.85 1.34 9.30
CA TYR A 217 27.90 0.28 8.30
C TYR A 217 29.05 0.58 7.35
N ARG A 218 29.90 -0.41 7.11
CA ARG A 218 31.09 -0.25 6.26
C ARG A 218 31.28 -1.48 5.39
N PRO A 219 31.71 -1.32 4.12
CA PRO A 219 32.15 -2.44 3.31
C PRO A 219 33.21 -3.25 4.06
N GLU A 220 33.14 -4.58 3.97
CA GLU A 220 34.15 -5.52 4.50
C GLU A 220 34.32 -5.55 6.04
N GLN A 221 33.57 -4.74 6.80
CA GLN A 221 33.59 -4.80 8.27
C GLN A 221 32.86 -6.05 8.78
N ARG A 222 33.56 -6.90 9.54
CA ARG A 222 32.95 -8.08 10.18
C ARG A 222 31.77 -7.66 11.07
N GLY A 223 30.57 -8.17 10.76
CA GLY A 223 29.32 -7.90 11.49
C GLY A 223 28.54 -6.65 11.07
N ASN A 224 29.17 -5.68 10.38
CA ASN A 224 28.53 -4.46 9.88
C ASN A 224 28.64 -4.27 8.35
N GLY A 225 29.20 -5.25 7.64
CA GLY A 225 29.21 -5.31 6.17
C GLY A 225 27.89 -5.77 5.55
N GLN A 226 26.85 -5.99 6.36
CA GLN A 226 25.50 -6.34 5.93
C GLN A 226 24.44 -5.53 6.68
N CYS A 227 23.42 -5.05 5.95
CA CYS A 227 22.24 -4.36 6.47
C CYS A 227 20.96 -5.05 5.95
N ASN A 228 20.35 -5.88 6.82
CA ASN A 228 19.07 -6.56 6.58
C ASN A 228 17.98 -6.10 7.57
N SER A 229 18.25 -5.03 8.30
CA SER A 229 17.34 -4.46 9.29
C SER A 229 16.41 -3.48 8.59
N ILE A 230 15.11 -3.79 8.53
CA ILE A 230 14.11 -2.88 7.91
C ILE A 230 14.14 -1.51 8.57
N ARG A 231 14.33 -1.45 9.90
CA ARG A 231 14.54 -0.19 10.62
C ARG A 231 15.71 0.60 10.04
N ASP A 232 16.88 -0.01 9.95
CA ASP A 232 18.10 0.69 9.55
C ASP A 232 18.05 1.07 8.06
N LEU A 233 17.40 0.24 7.23
CA LEU A 233 17.11 0.52 5.83
C LEU A 233 16.14 1.70 5.67
N LEU A 234 15.06 1.77 6.46
CA LEU A 234 14.14 2.91 6.45
C LEU A 234 14.84 4.20 6.88
N MET A 235 15.68 4.14 7.90
CA MET A 235 16.48 5.28 8.37
C MET A 235 17.47 5.74 7.29
N LEU A 236 18.15 4.80 6.62
CA LEU A 236 19.04 5.09 5.50
C LEU A 236 18.29 5.76 4.35
N TYR A 237 17.18 5.17 3.90
CA TYR A 237 16.35 5.71 2.83
C TYR A 237 15.91 7.14 3.17
N ARG A 238 15.33 7.34 4.36
CA ARG A 238 14.86 8.65 4.83
C ARG A 238 15.97 9.70 4.89
N ALA A 239 17.19 9.32 5.26
CA ALA A 239 18.30 10.25 5.47
C ALA A 239 19.12 10.54 4.20
N ARG A 240 19.17 9.61 3.24
CA ARG A 240 20.13 9.66 2.12
C ARG A 240 19.50 9.58 0.74
N VAL A 241 18.28 9.06 0.61
CA VAL A 241 17.68 8.74 -0.70
C VAL A 241 16.36 9.47 -0.91
N ALA A 242 15.50 9.50 0.11
CA ALA A 242 14.18 10.09 0.01
C ALA A 242 14.27 11.59 -0.29
N GLY A 243 13.53 12.05 -1.30
CA GLY A 243 13.29 13.47 -1.52
C GLY A 243 12.50 14.09 -0.37
N GLU A 244 12.44 15.43 -0.32
CA GLU A 244 11.76 16.17 0.76
C GLU A 244 10.29 15.71 0.95
N ALA A 245 9.56 15.53 -0.15
CA ALA A 245 8.16 15.10 -0.11
C ALA A 245 8.00 13.68 0.48
N ALA A 246 8.72 12.69 -0.05
CA ALA A 246 8.66 11.31 0.44
C ALA A 246 9.16 11.19 1.89
N GLY A 247 10.20 11.95 2.24
CA GLY A 247 10.69 12.03 3.62
C GLY A 247 9.63 12.55 4.58
N ARG A 248 8.95 13.65 4.24
CA ARG A 248 7.82 14.18 5.03
C ARG A 248 6.67 13.19 5.16
N TYR A 249 6.30 12.51 4.08
CA TYR A 249 5.24 11.49 4.10
C TYR A 249 5.57 10.29 4.99
N LEU A 250 6.83 9.83 4.99
CA LEU A 250 7.29 8.81 5.94
C LEU A 250 7.26 9.32 7.38
N ASP A 251 7.68 10.56 7.62
CA ASP A 251 7.66 11.16 8.95
C ASP A 251 6.23 11.27 9.51
N GLU A 252 5.24 11.56 8.67
CA GLU A 252 3.83 11.56 9.07
C GLU A 252 3.37 10.16 9.52
N ILE A 253 3.72 9.11 8.77
CA ILE A 253 3.40 7.72 9.13
C ILE A 253 4.12 7.34 10.42
N PHE A 254 5.41 7.67 10.54
CA PHE A 254 6.22 7.36 11.72
C PHE A 254 5.73 8.13 12.96
N GLY A 255 5.33 9.39 12.80
CA GLY A 255 4.74 10.17 13.89
C GLY A 255 3.47 9.54 14.42
N ARG A 256 2.65 8.95 13.53
CA ARG A 256 1.46 8.20 13.95
C ARG A 256 1.80 6.89 14.66
N LEU A 257 2.82 6.17 14.20
CA LEU A 257 3.31 4.97 14.88
C LEU A 257 3.86 5.28 16.27
N VAL A 258 4.54 6.41 16.45
CA VAL A 258 5.04 6.85 17.77
C VAL A 258 3.89 7.02 18.75
N GLN A 259 2.76 7.61 18.30
CA GLN A 259 1.57 7.76 19.14
C GLN A 259 0.92 6.41 19.53
N LEU A 260 1.05 5.40 18.68
CA LEU A 260 0.44 4.08 18.89
C LEU A 260 1.29 3.16 19.75
N GLU A 261 2.60 3.15 19.52
CA GLU A 261 3.52 2.15 20.05
C GLU A 261 4.48 2.70 21.12
N ASP A 262 4.41 4.00 21.40
CA ASP A 262 5.30 4.71 22.34
C ASP A 262 6.80 4.46 22.07
N LYS A 263 7.16 4.43 20.78
CA LYS A 263 8.52 4.18 20.30
C LYS A 263 8.73 4.82 18.91
N PRO A 264 9.99 5.07 18.48
CA PRO A 264 10.24 5.59 17.13
C PRO A 264 9.58 4.74 16.04
N GLY A 265 8.97 5.35 15.03
CA GLY A 265 8.22 4.63 13.99
C GLY A 265 8.99 3.50 13.29
N PRO A 266 10.26 3.70 12.86
CA PRO A 266 11.07 2.61 12.31
C PRO A 266 11.35 1.47 13.29
N ASP A 267 11.47 1.78 14.59
CA ASP A 267 11.64 0.78 15.66
C ASP A 267 10.34 -0.03 15.82
N ALA A 268 9.17 0.62 15.74
CA ALA A 268 7.87 -0.02 15.78
C ALA A 268 7.66 -1.02 14.64
N LEU A 269 7.95 -0.62 13.39
CA LEU A 269 7.83 -1.52 12.25
C LEU A 269 8.76 -2.74 12.37
N ALA A 270 9.98 -2.54 12.86
CA ALA A 270 10.89 -3.66 13.08
C ALA A 270 10.43 -4.60 14.21
N ASP A 271 9.80 -4.07 15.25
CA ASP A 271 9.18 -4.90 16.30
C ASP A 271 8.00 -5.70 15.78
N TRP A 272 7.13 -5.07 14.98
CA TRP A 272 6.00 -5.76 14.39
C TRP A 272 6.41 -6.93 13.51
N ARG A 273 7.54 -6.85 12.79
CA ARG A 273 8.08 -7.98 12.03
C ARG A 273 8.30 -9.20 12.93
N ASN A 274 8.86 -8.99 14.12
CA ASN A 274 9.13 -10.07 15.06
C ASN A 274 7.85 -10.52 15.77
N SER A 275 6.99 -9.59 16.20
CA SER A 275 5.77 -9.93 16.93
C SER A 275 4.73 -10.66 16.05
N SER A 276 4.63 -10.30 14.77
CA SER A 276 3.70 -10.94 13.83
C SER A 276 4.04 -12.41 13.62
N LEU A 277 5.33 -12.79 13.67
CA LEU A 277 5.78 -14.20 13.59
C LEU A 277 5.37 -15.03 14.82
N HIS A 278 5.06 -14.35 15.93
CA HIS A 278 4.64 -14.98 17.18
C HIS A 278 3.13 -14.88 17.43
N GLY A 279 2.34 -14.47 16.43
CA GLY A 279 0.88 -14.35 16.54
C GLY A 279 0.41 -13.17 17.39
N ALA A 280 1.30 -12.25 17.73
CA ALA A 280 0.98 -11.06 18.52
C ALA A 280 0.74 -9.86 17.61
N GLY A 281 -0.53 -9.46 17.48
CA GLY A 281 -0.89 -8.17 16.87
C GLY A 281 -2.15 -8.20 16.00
N SER A 282 -2.58 -7.00 15.58
CA SER A 282 -3.63 -6.82 14.58
C SER A 282 -3.03 -6.95 13.18
N PHE A 283 -3.06 -8.16 12.59
CA PHE A 283 -2.55 -8.39 11.23
C PHE A 283 -3.07 -7.40 10.18
N PRO A 284 -4.36 -7.00 10.16
CA PRO A 284 -4.84 -5.97 9.23
C PRO A 284 -4.10 -4.63 9.36
N THR A 285 -3.84 -4.18 10.60
CA THR A 285 -3.15 -2.92 10.88
C THR A 285 -1.70 -2.99 10.44
N ILE A 286 -0.99 -4.08 10.79
CA ILE A 286 0.41 -4.30 10.42
C ILE A 286 0.52 -4.40 8.90
N ALA A 287 -0.27 -5.27 8.25
CA ALA A 287 -0.30 -5.45 6.82
C ALA A 287 -0.57 -4.13 6.09
N GLY A 288 -1.63 -3.41 6.48
CA GLY A 288 -2.00 -2.16 5.83
C GLY A 288 -0.92 -1.08 5.97
N THR A 289 -0.28 -1.00 7.14
CA THR A 289 0.78 -0.02 7.39
C THR A 289 2.05 -0.34 6.61
N VAL A 290 2.53 -1.59 6.70
CA VAL A 290 3.76 -2.01 6.02
C VAL A 290 3.58 -1.93 4.50
N MET A 291 2.41 -2.32 3.99
CA MET A 291 2.08 -2.19 2.57
C MET A 291 1.96 -0.72 2.16
N GLY A 292 1.38 0.15 2.99
CA GLY A 292 1.35 1.60 2.77
C GLY A 292 2.75 2.20 2.62
N CYS A 293 3.67 1.86 3.53
CA CYS A 293 5.08 2.26 3.42
C CYS A 293 5.74 1.72 2.14
N ALA A 294 5.50 0.44 1.81
CA ALA A 294 6.07 -0.17 0.62
C ALA A 294 5.60 0.54 -0.67
N LEU A 295 4.30 0.81 -0.78
CA LEU A 295 3.73 1.53 -1.91
C LEU A 295 4.23 2.97 -1.98
N LEU A 296 4.35 3.68 -0.84
CA LEU A 296 4.92 5.03 -0.83
C LEU A 296 6.34 5.06 -1.42
N ILE A 297 7.20 4.11 -1.00
CA ILE A 297 8.59 4.02 -1.47
C ILE A 297 8.66 3.61 -2.96
N ALA A 298 7.80 2.68 -3.39
CA ALA A 298 7.70 2.32 -4.80
C ALA A 298 7.22 3.51 -5.66
N THR A 299 6.22 4.26 -5.18
CA THR A 299 5.62 5.41 -5.86
C THR A 299 6.57 6.61 -5.92
N ASP A 300 7.29 6.93 -4.84
CA ASP A 300 8.37 7.93 -4.87
C ASP A 300 9.37 7.64 -6.01
N GLY A 301 9.67 6.36 -6.19
CA GLY A 301 10.52 5.85 -7.24
C GLY A 301 10.11 6.12 -8.68
N ILE A 302 8.86 6.53 -8.91
CA ILE A 302 8.31 6.80 -10.24
C ILE A 302 7.80 8.23 -10.38
N ALA A 303 8.12 9.14 -9.44
CA ALA A 303 7.59 10.50 -9.42
C ALA A 303 7.75 11.23 -10.77
N GLY A 304 8.94 11.17 -11.37
CA GLY A 304 9.24 11.83 -12.65
C GLY A 304 8.57 11.22 -13.88
N GLN A 305 8.03 10.00 -13.76
CA GLN A 305 7.41 9.24 -14.87
C GLN A 305 5.95 8.86 -14.60
N TYR A 306 5.36 9.35 -13.50
CA TYR A 306 4.04 8.93 -13.05
C TYR A 306 2.94 9.17 -14.09
N VAL A 307 2.96 10.33 -14.76
CA VAL A 307 1.95 10.69 -15.77
C VAL A 307 1.96 9.70 -16.94
N GLU A 308 3.16 9.36 -17.42
CA GLU A 308 3.33 8.41 -18.52
C GLU A 308 2.90 7.00 -18.11
N LEU A 309 3.30 6.54 -16.92
CA LEU A 309 2.89 5.23 -16.39
C LEU A 309 1.39 5.15 -16.12
N ARG A 310 0.77 6.21 -15.61
CA ARG A 310 -0.67 6.33 -15.44
C ARG A 310 -1.38 6.17 -16.79
N GLN A 311 -0.92 6.87 -17.82
CA GLN A 311 -1.51 6.75 -19.15
C GLN A 311 -1.32 5.34 -19.72
N ALA A 312 -0.14 4.74 -19.57
CA ALA A 312 0.13 3.38 -20.01
C ALA A 312 -0.77 2.34 -19.30
N ALA A 313 -1.02 2.52 -18.01
CA ALA A 313 -1.95 1.73 -17.22
C ALA A 313 -3.39 1.87 -17.75
N LEU A 314 -3.86 3.11 -17.96
CA LEU A 314 -5.20 3.38 -18.51
C LEU A 314 -5.40 2.77 -19.90
N ASP A 315 -4.42 2.90 -20.80
CA ASP A 315 -4.45 2.28 -22.12
C ASP A 315 -4.51 0.74 -22.01
N GLY A 316 -3.73 0.18 -21.09
CA GLY A 316 -3.75 -1.25 -20.78
C GLY A 316 -5.12 -1.72 -20.31
N LEU A 317 -5.77 -0.98 -19.41
CA LEU A 317 -7.13 -1.24 -18.96
C LEU A 317 -8.13 -1.16 -20.12
N ALA A 318 -8.07 -0.11 -20.93
CA ALA A 318 -8.96 0.07 -22.07
C ALA A 318 -8.82 -1.04 -23.12
N ALA A 319 -7.59 -1.51 -23.38
CA ALA A 319 -7.34 -2.63 -24.28
C ALA A 319 -7.92 -3.95 -23.73
N ARG A 320 -7.72 -4.22 -22.44
CA ARG A 320 -8.25 -5.45 -21.78
C ARG A 320 -9.77 -5.48 -21.74
N GLN A 321 -10.44 -4.34 -21.56
CA GLN A 321 -11.91 -4.26 -21.61
C GLN A 321 -12.51 -4.70 -22.95
N ARG A 322 -11.72 -4.69 -24.03
CA ARG A 322 -12.13 -5.15 -25.36
C ARG A 322 -11.92 -6.66 -25.56
N MET A 323 -11.22 -7.33 -24.65
CA MET A 323 -10.93 -8.77 -24.76
C MET A 323 -12.11 -9.62 -24.25
N PRO A 324 -12.40 -10.77 -24.89
CA PRO A 324 -13.50 -11.67 -24.49
C PRO A 324 -13.22 -12.45 -23.20
N VAL A 325 -11.94 -12.55 -22.79
CA VAL A 325 -11.51 -13.23 -21.57
C VAL A 325 -10.63 -12.26 -20.77
N ARG A 326 -10.87 -12.19 -19.46
CA ARG A 326 -10.01 -11.43 -18.55
C ARG A 326 -8.85 -12.32 -18.11
N PHE A 327 -7.64 -11.84 -18.29
CA PHE A 327 -6.42 -12.48 -17.78
C PHE A 327 -6.09 -11.91 -16.40
N GLY A 328 -5.52 -12.74 -15.50
CA GLY A 328 -5.18 -12.39 -14.11
C GLY A 328 -4.09 -11.33 -13.93
N ASN A 329 -3.75 -10.57 -14.98
CA ASN A 329 -2.65 -9.60 -14.98
C ASN A 329 -3.16 -8.15 -14.93
N THR A 330 -4.27 -7.93 -14.22
CA THR A 330 -4.82 -6.59 -13.96
C THR A 330 -5.25 -6.53 -12.52
N PHE A 331 -4.91 -5.43 -11.88
CA PHE A 331 -5.17 -5.21 -10.47
C PHE A 331 -6.36 -4.28 -10.28
N TYR A 332 -6.65 -3.42 -11.26
CA TYR A 332 -7.60 -2.32 -11.13
C TYR A 332 -8.78 -2.38 -12.13
N PRO A 333 -10.00 -2.00 -11.71
CA PRO A 333 -10.44 -1.90 -10.30
C PRO A 333 -10.30 -3.24 -9.57
N PRO A 334 -10.29 -3.25 -8.23
CA PRO A 334 -10.18 -4.49 -7.48
C PRO A 334 -11.50 -5.29 -7.66
N TRP A 335 -11.39 -6.60 -7.93
CA TRP A 335 -12.52 -7.46 -8.29
C TRP A 335 -12.78 -8.50 -7.23
#